data_AF-A0A2M7IWF9-F1
#
_entry.id   AF-A0A2M7IWF9-F1
#
_cell.length_a   1.000
_cell.length_b   1.000
_cell.length_c   1.000
_cell.angle_alpha   90.00
_cell.angle_beta   90.00
_cell.angle_gamma   90.00
#
_symmetry.space_group_name_H-M   'P 1'
#
loop_
_entity.id
_entity.type
_entity.pdbx_description
1 polymer ?
#
loop_
_entity_poly.entity_id
_entity_poly.type
_entity_poly.pdbx_seq_one_letter_code
_entity_poly.pdbx_strand_id
1 'polypeptide(L)'
;MEDAAVITKDMKISKMLSSYPQTMEVLIKASPYFKKLENKILRKALAGRVTVEQAASIAGVDIYSLLYELNKSINNSIECKNIISEEMQNEETVKQKPGILGKIKSDKIHRLDVRPILKSGVDPFQNIMAAVKE
;
A
#
# COMPACT_ATOMS: atom_id res chain seq x y z
N MET A 1 -6.57 -24.76 -5.64
CA MET A 1 -6.47 -23.35 -5.25
C MET A 1 -5.12 -23.21 -4.58
N GLU A 2 -4.12 -22.74 -5.31
CA GLU A 2 -2.80 -22.46 -4.75
C GLU A 2 -2.90 -21.17 -3.96
N ASP A 3 -2.86 -21.28 -2.64
CA ASP A 3 -2.73 -20.13 -1.75
C ASP A 3 -1.42 -19.42 -2.09
N ALA A 4 -1.52 -18.24 -2.72
CA ALA A 4 -0.36 -17.42 -3.01
C ALA A 4 0.40 -17.15 -1.70
N ALA A 5 1.67 -17.54 -1.66
CA ALA A 5 2.54 -17.38 -0.51
C ALA A 5 2.76 -15.88 -0.23
N VAL A 6 2.00 -15.31 0.71
CA VAL A 6 2.08 -13.89 1.10
C VAL A 6 2.35 -13.76 2.59
N ILE A 7 3.36 -12.97 2.94
CA ILE A 7 3.61 -12.51 4.30
C ILE A 7 2.70 -11.33 4.60
N THR A 8 1.93 -11.45 5.68
CA THR A 8 1.06 -10.40 6.20
C THR A 8 1.63 -9.78 7.47
N LYS A 9 1.14 -8.59 7.85
CA LYS A 9 1.62 -7.81 9.00
C LYS A 9 1.38 -8.49 10.35
N ASP A 10 0.32 -9.26 10.45
CA ASP A 10 -0.13 -10.03 11.62
C ASP A 10 0.57 -11.39 11.75
N MET A 11 1.32 -11.80 10.73
CA MET A 11 2.08 -13.05 10.75
C MET A 11 3.15 -13.00 11.85
N LYS A 12 3.28 -14.09 12.64
CA LYS A 12 4.35 -14.21 13.63
C LYS A 12 5.70 -14.40 12.95
N ILE A 13 6.75 -13.74 13.45
CA ILE A 13 8.10 -13.89 12.91
C ILE A 13 8.58 -15.34 12.97
N SER A 14 8.25 -16.08 14.03
CA SER A 14 8.62 -17.50 14.12
C SER A 14 8.01 -18.33 12.99
N LYS A 15 6.74 -18.10 12.66
CA LYS A 15 6.03 -18.81 11.59
C LYS A 15 6.61 -18.42 10.24
N MET A 16 6.81 -17.12 10.02
CA MET A 16 7.44 -16.56 8.81
C MET A 16 8.81 -17.18 8.54
N LEU A 17 9.72 -17.16 9.52
CA LEU A 17 11.08 -17.72 9.38
C LEU A 17 11.10 -19.25 9.24
N SER A 18 10.05 -19.94 9.72
CA SER A 18 9.94 -21.40 9.56
C SER A 18 9.48 -21.76 8.14
N SER A 19 8.55 -20.98 7.58
CA SER A 19 8.06 -21.16 6.21
C SER A 19 9.03 -20.62 5.15
N TYR A 20 9.73 -19.52 5.46
CA TYR A 20 10.58 -18.79 4.52
C TYR A 20 11.93 -18.42 5.17
N PRO A 21 12.86 -19.36 5.33
CA PRO A 21 14.15 -19.10 5.99
C PRO A 21 14.99 -17.99 5.35
N GLN A 22 14.84 -17.77 4.03
CA GLN A 22 15.54 -16.74 3.26
C GLN A 22 15.20 -15.31 3.70
N THR A 23 14.04 -15.10 4.32
CA THR A 23 13.58 -13.78 4.78
C THR A 23 14.41 -13.22 5.95
N MET A 24 15.23 -14.05 6.60
CA MET A 24 16.16 -13.60 7.65
C MET A 24 17.14 -12.55 7.13
N GLU A 25 17.71 -12.76 5.94
CA GLU A 25 18.68 -11.84 5.37
C GLU A 25 18.04 -10.48 5.05
N VAL A 26 16.77 -10.51 4.60
CA VAL A 26 15.98 -9.31 4.34
C VAL A 26 15.72 -8.53 5.62
N LEU A 27 15.35 -9.20 6.72
CA LEU A 27 15.19 -8.54 8.03
C LEU A 27 16.48 -7.84 8.46
N ILE A 28 17.63 -8.52 8.37
CA ILE A 28 18.92 -7.95 8.78
C ILE A 28 19.31 -6.76 7.90
N LYS A 29 19.03 -6.82 6.58
CA LYS A 29 19.21 -5.69 5.66
C LYS A 29 18.31 -4.51 6.00
N ALA A 30 17.07 -4.77 6.43
CA ALA A 30 16.12 -3.72 6.79
C ALA A 30 16.52 -2.99 8.09
N SER A 31 17.07 -3.69 9.09
CA SER A 31 17.60 -3.06 10.30
C SER A 31 18.59 -3.96 11.05
N PRO A 32 19.70 -3.41 11.59
CA PRO A 32 20.64 -4.17 12.42
C PRO A 32 19.99 -4.71 13.71
N TYR A 33 18.82 -4.19 14.11
CA TYR A 33 18.07 -4.69 15.26
C TYR A 33 17.73 -6.19 15.15
N PHE A 34 17.53 -6.67 13.92
CA PHE A 34 17.18 -8.06 13.65
C PHE A 34 18.36 -9.03 13.74
N LYS A 35 19.62 -8.55 13.84
CA LYS A 35 20.82 -9.41 13.93
C LYS A 35 20.75 -10.38 15.12
N LYS A 36 20.08 -10.01 16.21
CA LYS A 36 19.84 -10.88 17.37
C LYS A 36 19.06 -12.15 17.02
N LEU A 37 18.26 -12.13 15.95
CA LEU A 37 17.51 -13.29 15.47
C LEU A 37 18.40 -14.33 14.76
N GLU A 38 19.64 -14.00 14.39
CA GLU A 38 20.59 -14.99 13.87
C GLU A 38 20.86 -16.09 14.91
N ASN A 39 20.98 -15.70 16.18
CA ASN A 39 21.15 -16.64 17.28
C ASN A 39 19.87 -17.47 17.51
N LYS A 40 19.99 -18.79 17.33
CA LYS A 40 18.89 -19.76 17.44
C LYS A 40 18.13 -19.69 18.78
N ILE A 41 18.82 -19.41 19.88
CA ILE A 41 18.22 -19.33 21.21
C ILE A 41 17.35 -18.06 21.31
N LEU A 42 17.92 -16.91 20.94
CA LEU A 42 17.21 -15.63 20.94
C LEU A 42 16.03 -15.63 19.94
N ARG A 43 16.20 -16.25 18.78
CA ARG A 43 15.14 -16.45 17.79
C ARG A 43 13.95 -17.18 18.39
N LYS A 44 14.18 -18.30 19.09
CA LYS A 44 13.11 -19.06 19.75
C LYS A 44 12.42 -18.25 20.84
N ALA A 45 13.17 -17.44 21.59
CA ALA A 45 12.63 -16.64 22.68
C ALA A 45 11.78 -15.45 22.19
N LEU A 46 12.24 -14.73 21.17
CA LEU A 46 11.64 -13.46 20.74
C LEU A 46 10.63 -13.64 19.59
N ALA A 47 11.00 -14.39 18.55
CA ALA A 47 10.24 -14.43 17.29
C ALA A 47 8.84 -15.05 17.43
N GLY A 48 8.61 -15.90 18.43
CA GLY A 48 7.31 -16.55 18.66
C GLY A 48 6.26 -15.65 19.32
N ARG A 49 6.69 -14.50 19.86
CA ARG A 49 5.86 -13.58 20.64
C ARG A 49 5.51 -12.30 19.91
N VAL A 50 6.16 -12.02 18.78
CA VAL A 50 5.98 -10.78 18.02
C VAL A 50 5.48 -11.04 16.60
N THR A 51 4.63 -10.14 16.11
CA THR A 51 4.22 -10.07 14.71
C THR A 51 5.22 -9.27 13.87
N VAL A 52 5.11 -9.35 12.54
CA VAL A 52 5.92 -8.51 11.62
C VAL A 52 5.69 -7.02 11.90
N GLU A 53 4.44 -6.59 12.12
CA GLU A 53 4.08 -5.21 12.46
C GLU A 53 4.75 -4.72 13.74
N GLN A 54 4.68 -5.52 14.81
CA GLN A 54 5.29 -5.18 16.09
C GLN A 54 6.81 -5.10 15.97
N ALA A 55 7.43 -6.02 15.23
CA ALA A 55 8.87 -6.03 15.06
C ALA A 55 9.36 -4.86 14.21
N ALA A 56 8.62 -4.46 13.17
CA ALA A 56 8.91 -3.26 12.39
C ALA A 56 8.86 -2.00 13.26
N SER A 57 7.82 -1.87 14.09
CA SER A 57 7.67 -0.77 15.04
C SER A 57 8.84 -0.71 16.04
N ILE A 58 9.26 -1.84 16.61
CA ILE A 58 10.40 -1.90 17.54
C ILE A 58 11.73 -1.57 16.84
N ALA A 59 11.89 -2.00 15.58
CA ALA A 59 13.09 -1.77 14.79
C ALA A 59 13.16 -0.38 14.14
N GLY A 60 12.10 0.43 14.25
CA GLY A 60 11.99 1.75 13.61
C GLY A 60 11.90 1.68 12.08
N VAL A 61 11.36 0.59 11.53
CA VAL A 61 11.23 0.36 10.08
C VAL A 61 9.77 0.52 9.67
N ASP A 62 9.54 1.14 8.50
CA ASP A 62 8.20 1.20 7.91
C ASP A 62 7.68 -0.21 7.56
N ILE A 63 6.46 -0.51 8.02
CA ILE A 63 5.87 -1.83 7.87
C ILE A 63 5.59 -2.19 6.42
N TYR A 64 5.17 -1.23 5.59
CA TYR A 64 4.82 -1.49 4.19
C TYR A 64 6.07 -1.76 3.36
N SER A 65 7.12 -0.98 3.58
CA SER A 65 8.44 -1.17 2.98
C SER A 65 9.04 -2.52 3.36
N LEU A 66 8.93 -2.91 4.64
CA LEU A 66 9.41 -4.21 5.09
C LEU A 66 8.63 -5.37 4.46
N LEU A 67 7.29 -5.27 4.42
CA LEU A 67 6.46 -6.30 3.79
C LEU A 67 6.75 -6.42 2.30
N TYR A 68 7.02 -5.32 1.61
CA TYR A 68 7.42 -5.35 0.21
C TYR A 68 8.69 -6.19 0.01
N GLU A 69 9.77 -5.85 0.71
CA GLU A 69 11.05 -6.56 0.58
C GLU A 69 10.93 -8.04 0.98
N LEU A 70 10.18 -8.32 2.06
CA LEU A 70 9.93 -9.68 2.51
C LEU A 70 9.17 -10.50 1.46
N ASN A 71 8.07 -9.96 0.94
CA ASN A 71 7.26 -10.67 -0.05
C ASN A 71 8.02 -10.82 -1.37
N LYS A 72 8.74 -9.78 -1.82
CA LYS A 72 9.62 -9.80 -3.01
C LYS A 72 10.67 -10.92 -2.92
N SER A 73 11.19 -11.19 -1.73
CA SER A 73 12.14 -12.30 -1.51
C SER A 73 11.51 -13.70 -1.60
N ILE A 74 10.19 -13.81 -1.55
CA ILE A 74 9.46 -15.09 -1.65
C ILE A 74 8.92 -15.28 -3.06
N ASN A 75 8.33 -14.25 -3.65
CA ASN A 75 7.81 -14.31 -5.00
C ASN A 75 8.62 -13.37 -5.90
N ASN A 76 9.37 -13.98 -6.82
CA ASN A 76 10.16 -13.27 -7.83
C ASN A 76 9.30 -12.46 -8.82
N SER A 77 7.97 -12.60 -8.76
CA SER A 77 6.98 -11.93 -9.61
C SER A 77 6.25 -10.77 -8.91
N ILE A 78 6.64 -10.36 -7.70
CA ILE A 78 6.07 -9.16 -7.09
C ILE A 78 6.75 -7.94 -7.71
N GLU A 79 6.26 -7.58 -8.89
CA GLU A 79 6.31 -6.21 -9.36
C GLU A 79 5.29 -5.43 -8.52
N CYS A 80 5.77 -4.77 -7.46
CA CYS A 80 4.93 -3.72 -6.89
C CYS A 80 4.88 -2.57 -7.87
N LYS A 81 3.68 -2.34 -8.43
CA LYS A 81 3.22 -0.98 -8.68
C LYS A 81 3.46 -0.20 -7.40
N ASN A 82 4.46 0.67 -7.45
CA ASN A 82 4.75 1.70 -6.49
C ASN A 82 3.47 2.19 -5.80
N ILE A 83 3.21 1.74 -4.58
CA ILE A 83 2.39 2.51 -3.63
C ILE A 83 3.36 3.52 -3.02
N ILE A 84 3.92 4.36 -3.88
CA ILE A 84 4.47 5.64 -3.49
C ILE A 84 3.21 6.50 -3.39
N SER A 85 2.89 6.93 -2.17
CA SER A 85 2.12 8.12 -1.85
C SER A 85 1.57 8.85 -3.08
N GLU A 86 0.27 8.68 -3.37
CA GLU A 86 -0.48 9.36 -4.42
C GLU A 86 -0.69 10.87 -4.12
N GLU A 87 0.31 11.52 -3.55
CA GLU A 87 0.43 12.97 -3.64
C GLU A 87 1.63 13.25 -4.53
N MET A 88 1.29 13.72 -5.73
CA MET A 88 2.15 14.35 -6.73
C MET A 88 2.60 13.47 -7.91
N GLN A 89 1.81 13.60 -8.98
CA GLN A 89 2.26 13.75 -10.39
C GLN A 89 2.82 12.49 -11.07
N ASN A 90 1.99 11.70 -11.76
CA ASN A 90 1.68 11.89 -13.18
C ASN A 90 0.91 10.68 -13.74
N GLU A 91 -0.19 11.02 -14.41
CA GLU A 91 -0.88 10.45 -15.57
C GLU A 91 -0.50 9.04 -16.09
N GLU A 92 -1.55 8.30 -16.48
CA GLU A 92 -1.56 6.95 -17.09
C GLU A 92 -1.59 5.73 -16.15
N THR A 93 -2.49 5.75 -15.16
CA THR A 93 -3.23 4.53 -14.83
C THR A 93 -4.64 4.67 -15.38
N VAL A 94 -4.95 3.88 -16.41
CA VAL A 94 -6.30 3.73 -16.94
C VAL A 94 -7.19 3.19 -15.82
N LYS A 95 -7.77 4.09 -15.03
CA LYS A 95 -9.01 3.84 -14.29
C LYS A 95 -10.02 3.51 -15.37
N GLN A 96 -10.25 2.22 -15.62
CA GLN A 96 -11.27 1.79 -16.57
C GLN A 96 -12.58 2.46 -16.13
N LYS A 97 -13.00 3.44 -16.93
CA LYS A 97 -14.22 4.20 -16.72
C LYS A 97 -15.35 3.18 -16.52
N PRO A 98 -16.10 3.21 -15.41
CA PRO A 98 -17.25 2.34 -15.22
C PRO A 98 -18.11 2.32 -16.50
N GLY A 99 -18.53 1.15 -16.95
CA GLY A 99 -19.20 0.99 -18.26
C GLY A 99 -20.45 1.87 -18.43
N ILE A 100 -21.09 2.27 -17.32
CA ILE A 100 -22.17 3.25 -17.29
C ILE A 100 -21.73 4.63 -17.76
N LEU A 101 -20.57 5.10 -17.29
CA LEU A 101 -20.06 6.42 -17.65
C LEU A 101 -19.58 6.44 -19.10
N GLY A 102 -19.15 5.30 -19.66
CA GLY A 102 -18.77 5.16 -21.06
C GLY A 102 -19.95 5.31 -22.04
N LYS A 103 -21.18 5.09 -21.57
CA LYS A 103 -22.42 5.20 -22.36
C LYS A 103 -23.08 6.58 -22.30
N ILE A 104 -22.53 7.52 -21.52
CA ILE A 104 -23.05 8.89 -21.43
C ILE A 104 -22.65 9.63 -22.71
N LYS A 105 -23.65 10.17 -23.40
CA LYS A 105 -23.46 11.01 -24.58
C LYS A 105 -22.81 12.35 -24.19
N SER A 106 -21.96 12.89 -25.07
CA SER A 106 -21.18 14.12 -24.79
C SER A 106 -22.04 15.37 -24.58
N ASP A 107 -23.25 15.41 -25.13
CA ASP A 107 -24.25 16.47 -24.95
C ASP A 107 -24.77 16.56 -23.50
N LYS A 108 -24.62 15.50 -22.71
CA LYS A 108 -25.01 15.46 -21.28
C LYS A 108 -23.84 15.74 -20.32
N ILE A 109 -22.67 16.08 -20.84
CA ILE A 109 -21.47 16.33 -20.04
C ILE A 109 -21.17 17.82 -20.02
N HIS A 110 -21.44 18.46 -18.89
CA HIS A 110 -21.19 19.88 -18.69
C HIS A 110 -19.91 20.09 -17.88
N ARG A 111 -19.01 20.95 -18.35
CA ARG A 111 -17.76 21.30 -17.65
C ARG A 111 -17.92 22.67 -16.99
N LEU A 112 -17.89 22.70 -15.66
CA LEU A 112 -17.97 23.92 -14.86
C LEU A 112 -16.72 24.02 -13.96
N ASP A 113 -15.94 25.11 -14.08
CA ASP A 113 -14.82 25.38 -13.18
C ASP A 113 -15.29 26.20 -11.97
N VAL A 114 -15.23 25.59 -10.78
CA VAL A 114 -15.69 26.19 -9.52
C VAL A 114 -14.56 26.78 -8.68
N ARG A 115 -13.29 26.64 -9.10
CA ARG A 115 -12.13 27.20 -8.38
C ARG A 115 -12.23 28.71 -8.10
N PRO A 116 -12.68 29.58 -9.03
CA PRO A 116 -12.80 31.01 -8.73
C PRO A 116 -13.86 31.31 -7.66
N ILE A 117 -14.94 30.53 -7.60
CA ILE A 117 -16.05 30.70 -6.64
C ILE A 117 -15.59 30.28 -5.24
N LEU A 118 -14.88 29.15 -5.15
CA LEU A 118 -14.29 28.69 -3.89
C LEU A 118 -13.23 29.67 -3.37
N LYS A 119 -12.45 30.30 -4.26
CA LYS A 119 -11.47 31.32 -3.88
C LYS A 119 -12.12 32.58 -3.29
N SER A 120 -13.35 32.92 -3.67
CA SER A 120 -14.08 34.04 -3.08
C SER A 120 -14.81 33.67 -1.77
N GLY A 121 -14.67 32.44 -1.27
CA GLY A 121 -15.31 31.98 -0.03
C GLY A 121 -16.81 31.73 -0.16
N VAL A 122 -17.33 31.63 -1.39
CA VAL A 122 -18.75 31.41 -1.69
C VAL A 122 -18.97 29.93 -2.04
N ASP A 123 -20.10 29.37 -1.62
CA ASP A 123 -20.49 27.99 -1.97
C ASP A 123 -20.96 27.89 -3.43
N PRO A 124 -20.33 27.06 -4.29
CA PRO A 124 -20.69 26.91 -5.71
C PRO A 124 -21.96 26.07 -5.96
N PHE A 125 -22.63 25.55 -4.93
CA PHE A 125 -23.79 24.65 -5.12
C PHE A 125 -24.85 25.20 -6.07
N GLN A 126 -25.23 26.48 -5.93
CA GLN A 126 -26.24 27.11 -6.79
C GLN A 126 -25.79 27.20 -8.25
N ASN A 127 -24.50 27.44 -8.50
CA ASN A 127 -23.93 27.47 -9.84
C ASN A 127 -23.91 26.09 -10.49
N ILE A 128 -23.64 25.04 -9.71
CA ILE A 128 -23.69 23.65 -10.18
C ILE A 128 -25.13 23.29 -10.55
N MET A 129 -26.11 23.64 -9.71
CA MET A 129 -27.52 23.34 -9.99
C MET A 129 -28.06 24.11 -11.20
N ALA A 130 -27.63 25.35 -11.41
CA ALA A 130 -27.96 26.09 -12.62
C ALA A 130 -27.39 25.43 -13.88
N ALA A 131 -26.13 24.99 -13.84
CA ALA A 131 -25.44 24.37 -14.97
C ALA A 131 -25.96 22.98 -15.38
N VAL A 132 -26.71 22.29 -14.50
CA VAL A 132 -27.32 20.99 -14.77
C VAL A 132 -28.77 21.11 -15.28
N LYS A 133 -29.37 22.31 -15.18
CA LYS A 133 -30.78 22.55 -15.51
C LYS A 133 -31.01 23.00 -16.97
N GLU A 134 -29.94 23.27 -17.71
CA GLU A 134 -29.93 23.48 -19.18
C GLU A 134 -29.69 22.16 -19.91
#